data_AF-A0A3D4URJ3-F1
#
_entry.id   AF-A0A3D4URJ3-F1
#
_cell.length_a   1.000
_cell.length_b   1.000
_cell.length_c   1.000
_cell.angle_alpha   90.00
_cell.angle_beta   90.00
_cell.angle_gamma   90.00
#
_symmetry.space_group_name_H-M   'P 1'
#
loop_
_entity.id
_entity.type
_entity.pdbx_description
1 polymer ?
#
loop_
_entity_poly.entity_id
_entity_poly.type
_entity_poly.pdbx_seq_one_letter_code
_entity_poly.pdbx_strand_id
1 'polypeptide(L)'
;IIAAIYITKGYPSAFLFVSKVFEDQVDFQKLVNQVDNFKSALLEFTQAEKMSLPDYKVISESGPGHDKVFEIMVYVDNKELGVGHGRSKKIAEQAAAKVALKTLGVR
;
A
#
# COMPACT_ATOMS: atom_id res chain seq x y z
N ILE A 1 -1.52 -19.78 18.63
CA ILE A 1 -2.90 -20.17 19.00
C ILE A 1 -3.53 -21.09 17.93
N ILE A 2 -3.58 -20.69 16.66
CA ILE A 2 -4.13 -21.53 15.56
C ILE A 2 -3.42 -22.89 15.43
N ALA A 3 -2.09 -22.91 15.55
CA ALA A 3 -1.30 -24.15 15.51
C ALA A 3 -1.65 -25.13 16.65
N ALA A 4 -2.01 -24.64 17.84
CA ALA A 4 -2.36 -25.48 18.98
C ALA A 4 -3.76 -26.12 18.82
N ILE A 5 -4.71 -25.41 18.17
CA ILE A 5 -6.06 -25.94 17.87
C ILE A 5 -5.99 -27.00 16.77
N TYR A 6 -5.15 -26.79 15.75
CA TYR A 6 -4.94 -27.76 14.68
C TYR A 6 -4.39 -29.09 15.20
N ILE A 7 -3.41 -29.03 16.11
CA ILE A 7 -2.79 -30.22 16.72
C ILE A 7 -3.75 -30.95 17.67
N THR A 8 -4.67 -30.25 18.34
CA THR A 8 -5.57 -30.85 19.35
C THR A 8 -6.91 -31.34 18.80
N LYS A 9 -7.46 -30.68 17.77
CA LYS A 9 -8.83 -30.97 17.27
C LYS A 9 -8.93 -31.19 15.77
N GLY A 10 -7.78 -31.27 15.09
CA GLY A 10 -7.69 -31.47 13.65
C GLY A 10 -8.16 -30.27 12.82
N TYR A 11 -7.99 -30.39 11.51
CA TYR A 11 -8.33 -29.38 10.51
C TYR A 11 -9.76 -28.82 10.62
N PRO A 12 -10.83 -29.62 10.84
CA PRO A 12 -12.21 -29.11 10.82
C PRO A 12 -12.49 -28.09 11.93
N SER A 13 -11.98 -28.33 13.13
CA SER A 13 -12.18 -27.44 14.29
C SER A 13 -11.33 -26.18 14.21
N ALA A 14 -10.12 -26.28 13.67
CA ALA A 14 -9.25 -25.13 13.42
C ALA A 14 -9.83 -24.23 12.32
N PHE A 15 -10.37 -24.82 11.25
CA PHE A 15 -11.04 -24.09 10.17
C PHE A 15 -12.26 -23.34 10.70
N LEU A 16 -13.15 -24.00 11.45
CA LEU A 16 -14.33 -23.34 12.02
C LEU A 16 -13.98 -22.22 13.01
N PHE A 17 -12.92 -22.39 13.81
CA PHE A 17 -12.47 -21.33 14.71
C PHE A 17 -11.93 -20.12 13.93
N VAL A 18 -11.11 -20.36 12.90
CA VAL A 18 -10.61 -19.30 12.02
C VAL A 18 -11.77 -18.62 11.30
N SER A 19 -12.64 -19.36 10.62
CA SER A 19 -13.80 -18.80 9.92
C SER A 19 -14.68 -17.94 10.84
N LYS A 20 -14.99 -18.43 12.05
CA LYS A 20 -15.84 -17.69 12.99
C LYS A 20 -15.18 -16.42 13.55
N VAL A 21 -13.88 -16.46 13.83
CA VAL A 21 -13.13 -15.28 14.31
C VAL A 21 -12.96 -14.24 13.18
N PHE A 22 -12.83 -14.69 11.94
CA PHE A 22 -12.66 -13.82 10.78
C PHE A 22 -13.98 -13.22 10.26
N GLU A 23 -15.12 -13.92 10.42
CA GLU A 23 -16.44 -13.41 10.01
C GLU A 23 -16.95 -12.27 10.90
N ASP A 24 -16.63 -12.24 12.20
CA ASP A 24 -17.16 -11.25 13.13
C ASP A 24 -16.35 -9.93 13.22
N GLN A 25 -15.15 -9.85 12.59
CA GLN A 25 -14.22 -8.72 12.83
C GLN A 25 -13.55 -8.16 11.55
N VAL A 26 -13.73 -8.76 10.37
CA VAL A 26 -12.97 -8.38 9.17
C VAL A 26 -13.91 -8.04 8.02
N ASP A 27 -14.12 -6.74 7.81
CA ASP A 27 -14.71 -6.21 6.58
C ASP A 27 -13.69 -6.35 5.44
N PHE A 28 -13.59 -7.56 4.88
CA PHE A 28 -12.63 -7.93 3.84
C PHE A 28 -12.70 -7.01 2.62
N GLN A 29 -13.86 -6.43 2.33
CA GLN A 29 -14.02 -5.45 1.25
C GLN A 29 -13.24 -4.17 1.49
N LYS A 30 -13.12 -3.70 2.75
CA LYS A 30 -12.25 -2.57 3.10
C LYS A 30 -10.77 -2.95 3.10
N LEU A 31 -10.43 -4.16 3.54
CA LEU A 31 -9.03 -4.61 3.63
C LEU A 31 -8.42 -4.87 2.24
N VAL A 32 -9.21 -5.40 1.31
CA VAL A 32 -8.80 -5.65 -0.08
C VAL A 32 -8.70 -4.36 -0.89
N ASN A 33 -9.54 -3.35 -0.60
CA ASN A 33 -9.52 -2.05 -1.27
C ASN A 33 -8.59 -1.00 -0.61
N GLN A 34 -8.04 -1.24 0.59
CA GLN A 34 -7.16 -0.27 1.28
C GLN A 34 -5.67 -0.46 1.03
N VAL A 35 -5.28 -1.53 0.34
CA VAL A 35 -3.89 -1.70 -0.12
C VAL A 35 -3.89 -1.60 -1.63
N ASP A 36 -4.32 -0.44 -2.15
CA ASP A 36 -3.91 -0.04 -3.48
C ASP A 36 -2.37 0.08 -3.44
N ASN A 37 -1.68 -1.00 -3.80
CA ASN A 37 -0.23 -1.08 -3.70
C ASN A 37 0.41 -0.42 -4.92
N PHE A 38 0.06 0.84 -5.17
CA PHE A 38 0.58 1.63 -6.27
C PHE A 38 2.10 1.72 -6.26
N LYS A 39 2.75 1.71 -5.08
CA LYS A 39 4.22 1.63 -5.00
C LYS A 39 4.77 0.34 -5.61
N SER A 40 4.15 -0.81 -5.31
CA SER A 40 4.56 -2.09 -5.91
C SER A 40 4.22 -2.14 -7.39
N ALA A 41 3.03 -1.69 -7.80
CA ALA A 41 2.66 -1.65 -9.21
C ALA A 41 3.61 -0.75 -10.04
N LEU A 42 4.00 0.41 -9.49
CA LEU A 42 4.99 1.29 -10.14
C LEU A 42 6.38 0.65 -10.19
N LEU A 43 6.80 -0.05 -9.14
CA LEU A 43 8.06 -0.78 -9.12
C LEU A 43 8.09 -1.87 -10.19
N GLU A 44 7.05 -2.70 -10.26
CA GLU A 44 6.92 -3.77 -11.26
C GLU A 44 6.93 -3.20 -12.68
N PHE A 45 6.19 -2.11 -12.91
CA PHE A 45 6.14 -1.42 -14.20
C PHE A 45 7.52 -0.88 -14.61
N THR A 46 8.17 -0.10 -13.74
CA THR A 46 9.50 0.47 -14.03
C THR A 46 10.55 -0.61 -14.30
N GLN A 47 10.50 -1.73 -13.57
CA GLN A 47 11.37 -2.88 -13.83
C GLN A 47 11.07 -3.56 -15.17
N ALA A 48 9.79 -3.76 -15.51
CA ALA A 48 9.37 -4.36 -16.78
C ALA A 48 9.82 -3.50 -17.98
N GLU A 49 9.71 -2.18 -17.86
CA GLU A 49 10.13 -1.21 -18.89
C GLU A 49 11.64 -0.90 -18.86
N LYS A 50 12.42 -1.56 -18.00
CA LYS A 50 13.87 -1.35 -17.82
C LYS A 50 14.26 0.10 -17.48
N MET A 51 13.37 0.82 -16.80
CA MET A 51 13.61 2.16 -16.24
C MET A 51 14.37 2.06 -14.91
N SER A 52 14.82 3.20 -14.38
CA SER A 52 15.35 3.24 -13.00
C SER A 52 14.26 2.89 -11.99
N LEU A 53 14.69 2.48 -10.78
CA LEU A 53 13.75 2.27 -9.68
C LEU A 53 13.10 3.62 -9.28
N PRO A 54 11.83 3.61 -8.82
CA PRO A 54 11.17 4.82 -8.33
C PRO A 54 11.83 5.36 -7.05
N ASP A 55 12.24 6.63 -7.08
CA ASP A 55 12.80 7.36 -5.94
C ASP A 55 11.77 8.34 -5.36
N TYR A 56 11.53 8.27 -4.06
CA TYR A 56 10.50 9.07 -3.39
C TYR A 56 11.16 10.11 -2.48
N LYS A 57 10.82 11.38 -2.68
CA LYS A 57 11.34 12.50 -1.89
C LYS A 57 10.22 13.27 -1.24
N VAL A 58 10.38 13.57 0.05
CA VAL A 58 9.52 14.51 0.77
C VAL A 58 9.87 15.91 0.31
N ILE A 59 8.91 16.59 -0.32
CA ILE A 59 9.10 17.97 -0.81
C ILE A 59 8.52 19.01 0.16
N SER A 60 7.52 18.62 0.96
CA SER A 60 6.95 19.48 2.00
C SER A 60 6.35 18.67 3.14
N GLU A 61 6.43 19.22 4.35
CA GLU A 61 5.68 18.76 5.52
C GLU A 61 5.02 19.98 6.18
N SER A 62 3.70 19.98 6.31
CA SER A 62 2.94 21.11 6.85
C SER A 62 1.86 20.64 7.82
N GLY A 63 1.32 21.57 8.62
CA GLY A 63 0.24 21.29 9.57
C GLY A 63 0.71 20.98 11.00
N PRO A 64 -0.21 21.06 11.98
CA PRO A 64 0.07 20.78 13.39
C PRO A 64 0.36 19.29 13.60
N GLY A 65 1.03 18.92 14.70
CA GLY A 65 1.49 17.55 14.91
C GLY A 65 0.41 16.45 14.83
N HIS A 66 -0.85 16.79 15.12
CA HIS A 66 -2.00 15.87 15.04
C HIS A 66 -2.71 15.87 13.67
N ASP A 67 -2.37 16.78 12.76
CA ASP A 67 -2.91 16.87 11.39
C ASP A 67 -1.81 17.27 10.41
N LYS A 68 -0.66 16.58 10.51
CA LYS A 68 0.46 16.80 9.61
C LYS A 68 0.13 16.24 8.23
N VAL A 69 0.38 17.04 7.20
CA VAL A 69 0.27 16.68 5.79
C VAL A 69 1.68 16.58 5.21
N PHE A 70 1.95 15.43 4.60
CA PHE A 70 3.18 15.15 3.86
C PHE A 70 2.90 15.28 2.38
N GLU A 71 3.82 15.94 1.69
CA GLU A 71 3.86 16.02 0.23
C GLU A 71 5.11 15.30 -0.27
N ILE A 72 4.90 14.32 -1.14
CA ILE A 72 5.95 13.45 -1.65
C ILE A 72 5.91 13.44 -3.18
N MET A 73 7.08 13.57 -3.78
CA MET A 73 7.29 13.48 -5.21
C MET A 73 8.02 12.18 -5.54
N VAL A 74 7.60 11.52 -6.61
CA VAL A 74 8.27 10.32 -7.13
C VAL A 74 9.01 10.63 -8.43
N TYR A 75 10.24 10.14 -8.51
CA TYR A 75 11.15 10.30 -9.62
C TYR A 75 11.47 8.94 -10.24
N VAL A 76 11.51 8.86 -11.57
CA VAL A 76 12.02 7.72 -12.33
C VAL A 76 12.87 8.28 -13.47
N ASP A 77 14.05 7.74 -13.70
CA ASP A 77 15.05 8.24 -14.65
C ASP A 77 15.36 9.74 -14.48
N ASN A 78 15.43 10.20 -13.22
CA ASN A 78 15.56 11.61 -12.84
C ASN A 78 14.43 12.53 -13.34
N LYS A 79 13.30 11.97 -13.80
CA LYS A 79 12.11 12.72 -14.19
C LYS A 79 11.04 12.64 -13.11
N GLU A 80 10.41 13.77 -12.86
CA GLU A 80 9.25 13.87 -11.98
C GLU A 80 8.05 13.21 -12.64
N LEU A 81 7.52 12.15 -12.03
CA LEU A 81 6.38 11.41 -12.59
C LEU A 81 5.08 11.62 -11.81
N GLY A 82 5.16 11.94 -10.53
CA GLY A 82 3.96 12.17 -9.73
C GLY A 82 4.22 12.83 -8.39
N VAL A 83 3.19 13.52 -7.89
CA VAL A 83 3.16 14.13 -6.57
C VAL A 83 1.96 13.58 -5.82
N GLY A 84 2.14 13.27 -4.55
CA GLY A 84 1.08 12.77 -3.68
C GLY A 84 1.11 13.41 -2.31
N HIS A 85 -0.08 13.57 -1.74
CA HIS A 85 -0.28 14.13 -0.41
C HIS A 85 -0.91 13.10 0.52
N GLY A 86 -0.60 13.19 1.82
CA GLY A 86 -1.19 12.27 2.79
C GLY A 86 -0.88 12.64 4.23
N ARG A 87 -1.70 12.13 5.15
CA ARG A 87 -1.52 12.30 6.61
C ARG A 87 -0.34 11.51 7.18
N SER A 88 0.26 10.65 6.38
CA SER A 88 1.51 9.95 6.68
C SER A 88 2.34 9.84 5.42
N LYS A 89 3.66 9.67 5.57
CA LYS A 89 4.58 9.44 4.45
C LYS A 89 4.12 8.27 3.58
N LYS A 90 3.72 7.15 4.19
CA LYS A 90 3.22 5.97 3.47
C LYS A 90 2.01 6.28 2.57
N ILE A 91 1.06 7.08 3.06
CA ILE A 91 -0.14 7.46 2.29
C ILE A 91 0.25 8.40 1.14
N ALA A 92 1.09 9.40 1.42
CA ALA A 92 1.56 10.35 0.42
C ALA A 92 2.38 9.66 -0.69
N GLU A 93 3.20 8.66 -0.34
CA GLU A 93 3.95 7.85 -1.32
C GLU A 93 3.04 7.01 -2.21
N GLN A 94 2.02 6.35 -1.66
CA GLN A 94 1.05 5.60 -2.47
C GLN A 94 0.27 6.53 -3.41
N ALA A 95 -0.09 7.72 -2.95
CA ALA A 95 -0.71 8.74 -3.78
C ALA A 95 0.23 9.22 -4.90
N ALA A 96 1.51 9.44 -4.60
CA ALA A 96 2.50 9.84 -5.60
C ALA A 96 2.70 8.75 -6.67
N ALA A 97 2.77 7.49 -6.23
CA ALA A 97 2.88 6.34 -7.12
C ALA A 97 1.66 6.18 -8.04
N LYS A 98 0.46 6.42 -7.52
CA LYS A 98 -0.78 6.44 -8.31
C LYS A 98 -0.73 7.48 -9.42
N VAL A 99 -0.29 8.69 -9.09
CA VAL A 99 -0.13 9.76 -10.09
C VAL A 99 0.92 9.39 -11.13
N ALA A 100 2.05 8.82 -10.71
CA ALA A 100 3.09 8.37 -11.64
C ALA A 100 2.63 7.28 -12.59
N LEU A 101 1.90 6.28 -12.10
CA LEU A 101 1.29 5.25 -12.96
C LEU A 101 0.38 5.89 -14.00
N LYS A 102 -0.47 6.84 -13.60
CA LYS A 102 -1.33 7.59 -14.52
C LYS A 102 -0.53 8.40 -15.55
N THR A 103 0.56 9.05 -15.15
CA THR A 103 1.46 9.79 -16.03
C THR A 103 2.12 8.88 -17.07
N LEU A 104 2.46 7.65 -16.67
CA LEU A 104 3.02 6.62 -17.55
C LEU A 104 1.95 5.92 -18.42
N GLY A 105 0.67 6.29 -18.28
CA GLY A 105 -0.44 5.67 -19.03
C GLY A 105 -0.90 4.32 -18.47
N VAL A 106 -0.52 4.00 -17.24
CA VAL A 106 -0.87 2.77 -16.53
C VAL A 106 -2.07 3.03 -15.61
N ARG A 107 -2.98 2.05 -15.56
CA ARG A 107 -4.39 2.16 -15.12
C ARG A 107 -4.59 2.47 -13.64
#